data_AF-A0A2P6MC83-F1
#
_entry.id   AF-A0A2P6MC83-F1
#
_cell.length_a   1.000
_cell.length_b   1.000
_cell.length_c   1.000
_cell.angle_alpha   90.00
_cell.angle_beta   90.00
_cell.angle_gamma   90.00
#
_symmetry.space_group_name_H-M   'P 1'
#
loop_
_entity.id
_entity.type
_entity.pdbx_description
1 polymer ?
#
loop_
_entity_poly.entity_id
_entity_poly.type
_entity_poly.pdbx_seq_one_letter_code
_entity_poly.pdbx_strand_id
1 'polypeptide(L)'
;MITPVNNQAPVSDAESVVMEVLWQRSPRTSEEVVAELVASSQWQEPTIKTLLNRLLKKGAVRAEKDGRRYRYHAVLRREDWVAGQSRGLLDRLFDGRLAPMVAHLSSQRALSAEDIAELRRLLEEIDDGQ
;
A
#
# COMPACT_ATOMS: atom_id res chain seq x y z
N MET A 1 -25.26 -5.65 -17.67
CA MET A 1 -23.81 -5.74 -17.99
C MET A 1 -23.07 -5.62 -16.68
N ILE A 2 -22.42 -6.69 -16.23
CA ILE A 2 -21.57 -6.66 -15.04
C ILE A 2 -20.19 -6.23 -15.53
N THR A 3 -19.79 -5.00 -15.25
CA THR A 3 -18.43 -4.52 -15.54
C THR A 3 -17.45 -5.34 -14.71
N PRO A 4 -16.38 -5.91 -15.29
CA PRO A 4 -15.40 -6.63 -14.49
C PRO A 4 -14.71 -5.62 -13.55
N VAL A 5 -14.69 -5.93 -12.26
CA VAL A 5 -13.88 -5.21 -11.28
C VAL A 5 -12.42 -5.46 -11.66
N ASN A 6 -11.80 -4.49 -12.33
CA ASN A 6 -10.40 -4.56 -12.72
C ASN A 6 -9.52 -4.41 -11.46
N ASN A 7 -9.31 -5.52 -10.74
CA ASN A 7 -8.52 -5.59 -9.51
C ASN A 7 -7.00 -5.55 -9.75
N GLN A 8 -6.53 -4.76 -10.70
CA GLN A 8 -5.10 -4.46 -10.79
C GLN A 8 -4.80 -3.32 -9.83
N ALA A 9 -4.32 -3.67 -8.65
CA ALA A 9 -3.64 -2.72 -7.79
C ALA A 9 -2.63 -1.92 -8.65
N PRO A 10 -2.69 -0.57 -8.66
CA PRO A 10 -1.79 0.23 -9.49
C PRO A 10 -0.32 0.00 -9.12
N VAL A 11 -0.05 -0.57 -7.95
CA VAL A 11 1.27 -0.93 -7.45
C VAL A 11 1.22 -2.36 -6.93
N SER A 12 2.12 -3.23 -7.40
CA SER A 12 2.25 -4.61 -6.91
C SER A 12 2.99 -4.68 -5.58
N ASP A 13 2.92 -5.81 -4.86
CA ASP A 13 3.62 -5.99 -3.58
C ASP A 13 5.14 -5.71 -3.66
N ALA A 14 5.82 -6.17 -4.72
CA ALA A 14 7.24 -5.84 -4.90
C ALA A 14 7.49 -4.34 -5.14
N GLU A 15 6.56 -3.67 -5.81
CA GLU A 15 6.66 -2.23 -6.09
C GLU A 15 6.28 -1.41 -4.85
N SER A 16 5.39 -1.92 -3.97
CA SER A 16 5.00 -1.24 -2.75
C SER A 16 6.15 -1.15 -1.75
N VAL A 17 7.07 -2.13 -1.73
CA VAL A 17 8.31 -2.04 -0.95
C VAL A 17 9.14 -0.81 -1.34
N VAL A 18 9.21 -0.48 -2.64
CA VAL A 18 9.86 0.76 -3.10
C VAL A 18 9.05 1.99 -2.72
N MET A 19 7.71 1.90 -2.79
CA MET A 19 6.83 3.00 -2.37
C MET A 19 6.94 3.30 -0.87
N GLU A 20 7.13 2.31 0.00
CA GLU A 20 7.28 2.52 1.45
C GLU A 20 8.46 3.45 1.76
N VAL A 21 9.59 3.30 1.06
CA VAL A 21 10.73 4.22 1.17
C VAL A 21 10.33 5.66 0.79
N LEU A 22 9.57 5.80 -0.30
CA LEU A 22 9.14 7.11 -0.79
C LEU A 22 8.02 7.72 0.06
N TRP A 23 7.14 6.91 0.66
CA TRP A 23 6.09 7.36 1.58
C TRP A 23 6.66 7.81 2.92
N GLN A 24 7.70 7.13 3.41
CA GLN A 24 8.41 7.58 4.62
C GLN A 24 9.06 8.94 4.41
N ARG A 25 9.70 9.16 3.25
CA ARG A 25 10.29 10.44 2.91
C ARG A 25 10.44 10.60 1.40
N SER A 26 9.79 11.64 0.87
CA SER A 26 9.96 12.11 -0.52
C SER A 26 10.37 13.60 -0.52
N PRO A 27 11.15 14.07 -1.52
CA PRO A 27 11.76 13.28 -2.60
C PRO A 27 13.03 12.52 -2.21
N ARG A 28 13.38 11.50 -3.00
CA ARG A 28 14.65 10.74 -2.90
C ARG A 28 15.30 10.51 -4.25
N THR A 29 16.63 10.38 -4.32
CA THR A 29 17.30 9.93 -5.55
C THR A 29 17.22 8.41 -5.71
N SER A 30 17.51 7.90 -6.92
CA SER A 30 17.61 6.45 -7.13
C SER A 30 18.66 5.80 -6.24
N GLU A 31 19.77 6.47 -5.97
CA GLU A 31 20.85 5.97 -5.13
C GLU A 31 20.41 5.86 -3.66
N GLU A 32 19.65 6.83 -3.17
CA GLU A 32 19.11 6.80 -1.80
C GLU A 32 18.10 5.65 -1.63
N VAL A 33 17.19 5.48 -2.59
CA VAL A 33 16.23 4.36 -2.58
C VAL A 33 16.94 3.02 -2.64
N VAL A 34 17.97 2.90 -3.49
CA VAL A 34 18.78 1.68 -3.60
C VAL A 34 19.51 1.39 -2.29
N ALA A 35 20.15 2.39 -1.69
CA ALA A 35 20.89 2.21 -0.44
C ALA A 35 19.98 1.71 0.70
N GLU A 36 18.76 2.24 0.79
CA GLU A 36 17.79 1.84 1.81
C GLU A 36 17.27 0.41 1.60
N LEU A 37 17.00 0.03 0.34
CA LEU A 37 16.44 -1.28 0.01
C LEU A 37 17.46 -2.40 -0.05
N VAL A 38 18.71 -2.13 -0.44
CA VAL A 38 19.78 -3.14 -0.39
C VAL A 38 20.10 -3.53 1.06
N ALA A 39 19.97 -2.59 2.00
CA ALA A 39 20.19 -2.86 3.43
C ALA A 39 19.08 -3.72 4.07
N SER A 40 17.87 -3.71 3.50
CA SER A 40 16.66 -4.31 4.09
C SER A 40 16.06 -5.45 3.27
N SER A 41 16.59 -5.74 2.08
CA SER A 41 16.10 -6.78 1.18
C SER A 41 17.23 -7.57 0.52
N GLN A 42 16.91 -8.65 -0.18
CA GLN A 42 17.88 -9.42 -0.98
C GLN A 42 18.06 -8.85 -2.40
N TRP A 43 17.38 -7.75 -2.74
CA TRP A 43 17.40 -7.20 -4.09
C TRP A 43 18.70 -6.46 -4.38
N GLN A 44 19.17 -6.64 -5.61
CA GLN A 44 20.29 -5.89 -6.15
C GLN A 44 19.79 -4.62 -6.84
N GLU A 45 20.69 -3.64 -7.00
CA GLU A 45 20.41 -2.34 -7.61
C GLU A 45 19.62 -2.41 -8.94
N PRO A 46 19.93 -3.32 -9.90
CA PRO A 46 19.17 -3.41 -11.15
C PRO A 46 17.68 -3.74 -10.94
N THR A 47 17.36 -4.58 -9.95
CA THR A 47 15.98 -4.94 -9.61
C THR A 47 15.23 -3.73 -9.07
N ILE A 48 15.85 -3.00 -8.13
CA ILE A 48 15.26 -1.80 -7.53
C ILE A 48 15.01 -0.73 -8.60
N LYS A 49 15.99 -0.47 -9.48
CA LYS A 49 15.83 0.45 -10.62
C LYS A 49 14.74 0.00 -11.60
N THR A 50 14.56 -1.30 -11.79
CA THR A 50 13.48 -1.85 -12.62
C THR A 50 12.11 -1.56 -11.99
N LEU A 51 11.96 -1.77 -10.67
CA LEU A 51 10.73 -1.48 -9.94
C LEU A 51 10.41 0.02 -9.95
N LEU A 52 11.41 0.88 -9.73
CA LEU A 52 11.27 2.33 -9.78
C LEU A 52 10.80 2.82 -11.16
N ASN A 53 11.36 2.25 -12.24
CA ASN A 53 10.93 2.54 -13.61
C ASN A 53 9.50 2.06 -13.88
N ARG A 54 9.08 0.92 -13.32
CA ARG A 54 7.70 0.44 -13.44
C ARG A 54 6.75 1.39 -12.72
N LEU A 55 7.08 1.83 -11.52
CA LEU A 55 6.31 2.84 -10.77
C LEU A 55 6.16 4.15 -11.53
N LEU A 56 7.23 4.63 -12.19
CA LEU A 56 7.17 5.80 -13.07
C LEU A 56 6.19 5.58 -14.23
N LYS A 57 6.29 4.46 -14.93
CA LYS A 57 5.39 4.12 -16.05
C LYS A 57 3.93 4.05 -15.63
N LYS A 58 3.66 3.62 -14.39
CA LYS A 58 2.33 3.55 -13.81
C LYS A 58 1.84 4.89 -13.22
N GLY A 59 2.69 5.92 -13.19
CA GLY A 59 2.36 7.21 -12.60
C GLY A 59 2.25 7.20 -11.07
N ALA A 60 2.66 6.12 -10.41
CA ALA A 60 2.64 6.02 -8.95
C ALA A 60 3.73 6.90 -8.30
N VAL A 61 4.78 7.23 -9.06
CA VAL A 61 5.83 8.18 -8.71
C VAL A 61 6.07 9.13 -9.87
N ARG A 62 6.62 10.31 -9.58
CA ARG A 62 7.14 11.25 -10.60
C ARG A 62 8.63 11.48 -10.38
N ALA A 63 9.37 11.68 -11.46
CA ALA A 63 10.77 12.07 -11.40
C ALA A 63 10.91 13.56 -11.74
N GLU A 64 11.62 14.29 -10.89
CA GLU A 64 12.01 15.67 -11.09
C GLU A 64 13.52 15.73 -11.32
N LYS A 65 13.96 16.52 -12.31
CA LYS A 65 15.38 16.65 -12.63
C LYS A 65 16.05 17.62 -11.65
N ASP A 66 17.09 17.15 -10.98
CA ASP A 66 17.95 17.95 -10.10
C ASP A 66 19.40 17.88 -10.62
N GLY A 67 19.76 18.86 -11.46
CA GLY A 67 21.05 18.89 -12.15
C GLY A 67 21.27 17.68 -13.06
N ARG A 68 22.18 16.79 -12.66
CA ARG A 68 22.51 15.53 -13.37
C ARG A 68 21.78 14.31 -12.81
N ARG A 69 21.01 14.47 -11.73
CA ARG A 69 20.28 13.39 -11.05
C ARG A 69 18.79 13.57 -11.20
N TYR A 70 18.04 12.53 -10.85
CA TYR A 70 16.59 12.57 -10.72
C TYR A 70 16.18 12.35 -9.27
N ARG A 71 15.18 13.10 -8.83
CA ARG A 71 14.50 12.99 -7.55
C ARG A 71 13.11 12.43 -7.76
N TYR A 72 12.80 11.35 -7.08
CA TYR A 72 11.54 10.64 -7.17
C TYR A 72 10.63 11.09 -6.04
N HIS A 73 9.39 11.44 -6.39
CA HIS A 73 8.34 11.79 -5.45
C HIS A 73 7.23 10.74 -5.53
N ALA A 74 6.73 10.30 -4.37
CA ALA A 74 5.48 9.57 -4.31
C ALA A 74 4.33 10.45 -4.86
N VAL A 75 3.57 9.90 -5.80
CA VAL A 75 2.34 10.51 -6.34
C VAL A 75 1.12 9.79 -5.77
N LEU A 76 1.15 8.46 -5.76
CA LEU A 76 0.15 7.65 -5.06
C LEU A 76 0.34 7.85 -3.55
N ARG A 77 -0.71 8.18 -2.81
CA ARG A 77 -0.67 8.27 -1.35
C ARG A 77 -0.75 6.87 -0.73
N ARG A 78 -0.09 6.69 0.41
CA ARG A 78 -0.08 5.40 1.14
C ARG A 78 -1.49 4.98 1.54
N GLU A 79 -2.28 5.91 2.04
CA GLU A 79 -3.68 5.69 2.45
C GLU A 79 -4.56 5.20 1.28
N ASP A 80 -4.39 5.76 0.09
CA ASP A 80 -5.14 5.33 -1.10
C ASP A 80 -4.75 3.91 -1.52
N TRP A 81 -3.46 3.58 -1.44
CA TRP A 81 -2.98 2.23 -1.75
C TRP A 81 -3.52 1.22 -0.74
N VAL A 82 -3.45 1.51 0.56
CA VAL A 82 -3.98 0.64 1.62
C VAL A 82 -5.48 0.45 1.47
N ALA A 83 -6.24 1.54 1.24
CA ALA A 83 -7.68 1.44 1.02
C ALA A 83 -8.03 0.56 -0.19
N GLY A 84 -7.27 0.70 -1.28
CA GLY A 84 -7.41 -0.15 -2.47
C GLY A 84 -7.09 -1.63 -2.18
N GLN A 85 -6.01 -1.91 -1.46
CA GLN A 85 -5.64 -3.28 -1.07
C GLN A 85 -6.70 -3.91 -0.15
N SER A 86 -7.14 -3.19 0.88
CA SER A 86 -8.14 -3.65 1.82
C SER A 86 -9.47 -3.96 1.14
N ARG A 87 -9.93 -3.09 0.23
CA ARG A 87 -11.13 -3.35 -0.57
C ARG A 87 -10.95 -4.57 -1.47
N GLY A 88 -9.84 -4.65 -2.20
CA GLY A 88 -9.56 -5.80 -3.07
C GLY A 88 -9.35 -7.13 -2.32
N LEU A 89 -8.97 -7.08 -1.04
CA LEU A 89 -8.93 -8.25 -0.15
C LEU A 89 -10.34 -8.67 0.28
N LEU A 90 -11.14 -7.71 0.76
CA LEU A 90 -12.53 -7.94 1.17
C LEU A 90 -13.35 -8.52 0.01
N ASP A 91 -13.25 -7.93 -1.17
CA ASP A 91 -13.99 -8.36 -2.36
C ASP A 91 -13.64 -9.81 -2.75
N ARG A 92 -12.36 -10.18 -2.66
CA ARG A 92 -11.87 -11.49 -3.14
C ARG A 92 -12.08 -12.62 -2.15
N LEU A 93 -12.02 -12.35 -0.85
CA LEU A 93 -12.05 -13.38 0.20
C LEU A 93 -13.37 -13.41 0.99
N PHE A 94 -14.11 -12.30 1.02
CA PHE A 94 -15.27 -12.12 1.89
C PHE A 94 -16.47 -11.47 1.18
N ASP A 95 -16.50 -11.52 -0.16
CA ASP A 95 -17.56 -10.96 -1.02
C ASP A 95 -17.87 -9.48 -0.71
N GLY A 96 -16.82 -8.71 -0.37
CA GLY A 96 -16.92 -7.28 -0.06
C GLY A 96 -17.49 -6.98 1.34
N ARG A 97 -17.71 -7.99 2.19
CA ARG A 97 -18.32 -7.81 3.52
C ARG A 97 -17.29 -7.89 4.64
N LEU A 98 -17.29 -6.88 5.50
CA LEU A 98 -16.37 -6.80 6.65
C LEU A 98 -16.76 -7.76 7.79
N ALA A 99 -18.05 -7.91 8.10
CA ALA A 99 -18.49 -8.73 9.24
C ALA A 99 -18.00 -10.20 9.18
N PRO A 100 -18.05 -10.91 8.03
CA PRO A 100 -17.47 -12.25 7.91
C PRO A 100 -15.96 -12.31 8.18
N MET A 101 -15.20 -11.29 7.78
CA MET A 101 -13.76 -11.20 8.06
C MET A 101 -13.51 -11.08 9.57
N VAL A 102 -14.24 -10.20 10.26
CA VAL A 102 -14.14 -10.03 11.71
C VAL A 102 -14.53 -11.32 12.45
N ALA A 103 -15.61 -11.98 12.02
CA ALA A 103 -16.03 -13.26 12.58
C ALA A 103 -14.95 -14.35 12.42
N HIS A 104 -14.30 -14.41 11.24
CA HIS A 104 -13.22 -15.34 10.98
C HIS A 104 -12.01 -15.09 11.91
N LEU A 105 -11.57 -13.84 12.06
CA LEU A 105 -10.47 -13.47 12.96
C LEU A 105 -10.79 -13.78 14.43
N SER A 106 -12.03 -13.50 14.86
CA SER A 106 -12.50 -13.85 16.20
C SER A 106 -12.46 -15.36 16.45
N SER A 107 -12.90 -16.17 15.48
CA SER A 107 -12.88 -17.64 15.60
C SER A 107 -11.47 -18.22 15.75
N GLN A 108 -10.46 -17.55 15.21
CA GLN A 108 -9.06 -17.94 15.32
C GLN A 108 -8.35 -17.38 16.56
N ARG A 109 -9.09 -16.71 17.46
CA ARG A 109 -8.53 -15.98 18.62
C ARG A 109 -7.48 -14.94 18.23
N ALA A 110 -7.59 -14.38 17.04
CA ALA A 110 -6.68 -13.37 16.53
C ALA A 110 -7.00 -11.95 17.03
N LEU A 111 -8.11 -11.77 17.76
CA LEU A 111 -8.51 -10.49 18.33
C LEU A 111 -8.26 -10.47 19.84
N SER A 112 -7.44 -9.52 20.27
CA SER A 112 -7.24 -9.22 21.68
C SER A 112 -8.44 -8.44 22.26
N ALA A 113 -8.49 -8.30 23.58
CA ALA A 113 -9.50 -7.45 24.23
C ALA A 113 -9.39 -5.98 23.80
N GLU A 114 -8.16 -5.51 23.52
CA GLU A 114 -7.88 -4.16 23.02
C GLU A 114 -8.43 -3.97 21.61
N ASP A 115 -8.21 -4.93 20.70
CA ASP A 115 -8.77 -4.89 19.35
C ASP A 115 -10.30 -4.82 19.37
N ILE A 116 -10.94 -5.60 20.25
CA ILE A 116 -12.41 -5.59 20.40
C ILE A 116 -12.91 -4.24 20.93
N ALA A 117 -12.21 -3.66 21.91
CA ALA A 117 -12.57 -2.35 22.45
C ALA A 117 -12.45 -1.26 21.39
N GLU A 118 -11.37 -1.27 20.61
CA GLU A 118 -11.14 -0.31 19.53
C GLU A 118 -12.17 -0.46 18.40
N LEU A 119 -12.50 -1.70 18.00
CA LEU A 119 -13.56 -1.95 17.02
C LEU A 119 -14.92 -1.42 17.49
N ARG A 120 -15.26 -1.58 18.79
CA ARG A 120 -16.50 -1.02 19.34
C ARG A 120 -16.51 0.51 19.27
N ARG A 121 -15.42 1.15 19.68
CA ARG A 121 -15.26 2.61 19.62
C ARG A 121 -15.43 3.14 18.19
N LEU A 122 -14.79 2.50 17.21
CA LEU A 122 -14.89 2.89 15.80
C LEU A 122 -16.31 2.73 15.25
N LEU A 123 -17.05 1.69 15.65
CA LEU A 123 -18.44 1.50 15.23
C LEU A 123 -19.35 2.59 15.83
N GLU A 124 -19.17 2.93 17.10
CA GLU A 124 -19.91 4.02 17.75
C GLU A 124 -19.65 5.37 17.06
N GLU A 125 -18.40 5.69 16.73
CA GLU A 125 -18.05 6.92 16.00
C GLU A 125 -18.68 7.01 14.60
N ILE A 126 -18.84 5.87 13.92
CA ILE A 126 -19.48 5.82 12.60
C ILE A 126 -20.98 6.03 12.72
N ASP A 127 -21.63 5.43 13.73
CA ASP A 127 -23.06 5.59 13.98
C ASP A 127 -23.42 7.01 14.44
N ASP A 128 -22.56 7.67 15.23
CA ASP A 128 -22.74 9.06 15.69
C ASP A 128 -22.44 10.11 14.60
N GLY A 129 -21.68 9.75 13.57
CA GLY A 129 -21.34 10.59 12.42
C GLY A 129 -22.33 10.52 11.25
N GLN A 130 -23.43 9.76 11.39
CA GLN A 130 -24.51 9.61 10.42
C GLN A 130 -25.68 10.58 10.69
#